data_AF-A0A438D8C8-F1
#
_entry.id   AF-A0A438D8C8-F1
#
_cell.length_a   1.000
_cell.length_b   1.000
_cell.length_c   1.000
_cell.angle_alpha   90.00
_cell.angle_beta   90.00
_cell.angle_gamma   90.00
#
_symmetry.space_group_name_H-M   'P 1'
#
loop_
_entity.id
_entity.type
_entity.pdbx_description
1 polymer ?
#
loop_
_entity_poly.entity_id
_entity_poly.type
_entity_poly.pdbx_seq_one_letter_code
_entity_poly.pdbx_strand_id
1 'polypeptide(L)'
;MFGLKKSPLHKFAKHNSVDPGYPHSSSTNPFDSHDDLDGKKALKPSRRTSSEPMLTTQPNPNPFDDDVGKGSSSSSSNFLLSSERKKYKNDFHDSGGIENQSVQELENYAVYKAEENTKMVNNCLKIAEDIREDATKTLVTLHQQGQQITRTHMNAADIDHDLSRVWLSLFTNLRCLLRDGL
;
A
#
# COMPACT_ATOMS: atom_id res chain seq x y z
N MET A 1 51.05 20.95 -15.72
CA MET A 1 51.80 21.50 -14.57
C MET A 1 51.04 21.14 -13.30
N PHE A 2 51.67 20.35 -12.45
CA PHE A 2 51.16 19.90 -11.16
C PHE A 2 51.22 21.03 -10.15
N GLY A 3 50.17 21.20 -9.36
CA GLY A 3 50.07 22.24 -8.34
C GLY A 3 49.26 21.77 -7.13
N LEU A 4 49.76 20.72 -6.48
CA LEU A 4 49.33 20.27 -5.15
C LEU A 4 49.56 21.40 -4.15
N LYS A 5 48.52 21.84 -3.42
CA LYS A 5 48.72 22.56 -2.16
C LYS A 5 48.35 21.64 -1.00
N LYS A 6 49.41 21.09 -0.41
CA LYS A 6 49.43 20.31 0.83
C LYS A 6 49.28 21.25 2.04
N SER A 7 48.70 20.65 3.07
CA SER A 7 48.41 21.07 4.45
C SER A 7 49.63 21.51 5.28
N PRO A 8 49.44 21.98 6.52
CA PRO A 8 49.91 21.14 7.64
C PRO A 8 49.00 21.07 8.88
N LEU A 9 48.85 19.82 9.33
CA LEU A 9 48.77 19.32 10.71
C LEU A 9 48.54 20.33 11.84
N HIS A 10 47.39 20.24 12.52
CA HIS A 10 47.33 20.58 13.94
C HIS A 10 47.69 19.34 14.76
N LYS A 11 48.81 19.45 15.48
CA LYS A 11 49.41 18.39 16.29
C LYS A 11 48.63 18.18 17.58
N PHE A 12 48.62 16.92 17.97
CA PHE A 12 48.25 16.35 19.26
C PHE A 12 48.74 17.18 20.46
N ALA A 13 47.82 17.46 21.37
CA ALA A 13 48.12 17.71 22.78
C ALA A 13 47.27 16.73 23.61
N LYS A 14 47.91 15.64 24.04
CA LYS A 14 47.40 14.76 25.10
C LYS A 14 47.61 15.49 26.44
N HIS A 15 46.55 15.64 27.21
CA HIS A 15 46.65 15.75 28.67
C HIS A 15 45.79 14.64 29.29
N ASN A 16 46.36 14.02 30.31
CA ASN A 16 45.93 12.78 30.94
C ASN A 16 44.75 12.98 31.90
N SER A 17 44.09 11.86 32.22
CA SER A 17 43.65 11.44 33.56
C SER A 17 42.14 11.42 33.85
N VAL A 18 41.59 10.18 33.79
CA VAL A 18 40.63 9.53 34.71
C VAL A 18 39.25 10.20 34.94
N ASP A 19 38.18 9.64 34.33
CA ASP A 19 37.01 8.95 34.97
C ASP A 19 35.90 8.71 33.90
N PRO A 20 35.14 7.59 33.90
CA PRO A 20 34.40 7.11 32.73
C PRO A 20 32.96 7.63 32.65
N GLY A 21 32.67 8.47 31.65
CA GLY A 21 31.33 8.82 31.24
C GLY A 21 31.23 8.78 29.72
N TYR A 22 30.68 7.71 29.16
CA TYR A 22 30.40 7.56 27.73
C TYR A 22 29.19 8.43 27.32
N PRO A 23 29.30 9.33 26.33
CA PRO A 23 28.19 9.61 25.44
C PRO A 23 28.45 8.91 24.11
N HIS A 24 27.73 7.81 23.86
CA HIS A 24 27.72 7.18 22.55
C HIS A 24 27.12 8.17 21.54
N SER A 25 27.94 8.59 20.56
CA SER A 25 27.46 9.24 19.35
C SER A 25 26.51 8.29 18.63
N SER A 26 25.21 8.47 18.84
CA SER A 26 24.17 7.72 18.16
C SER A 26 23.93 8.40 16.82
N SER A 27 24.53 7.88 15.74
CA SER A 27 23.95 8.07 14.42
C SER A 27 22.69 7.20 14.37
N THR A 28 21.57 7.78 14.78
CA THR A 28 20.29 7.07 14.81
C THR A 28 19.80 6.84 13.38
N ASN A 29 19.60 5.57 13.03
CA ASN A 29 18.96 5.16 11.78
C ASN A 29 17.46 5.53 11.84
N PRO A 30 16.87 6.01 10.74
CA PRO A 30 15.50 6.55 10.72
C PRO A 30 14.39 5.48 10.78
N PHE A 31 14.74 4.20 10.95
CA PHE A 31 13.79 3.08 10.95
C PHE A 31 13.68 2.36 12.30
N ASP A 32 14.37 2.83 13.34
CA ASP A 32 14.44 2.14 14.63
C ASP A 32 13.65 2.85 15.74
N SER A 33 12.41 3.22 15.45
CA SER A 33 11.44 3.58 16.49
C SER A 33 10.62 2.34 16.84
N HIS A 34 11.11 1.59 17.82
CA HIS A 34 10.33 0.59 18.54
C HIS A 34 9.17 1.30 19.27
N ASP A 35 7.94 1.04 18.82
CA ASP A 35 6.71 1.56 19.42
C ASP A 35 6.26 0.59 20.52
N ASP A 36 6.72 0.83 21.74
CA ASP A 36 6.20 0.18 22.96
C ASP A 36 4.85 0.82 23.33
N LEU A 37 3.75 0.25 22.83
CA LEU A 37 2.40 0.68 23.17
C LEU A 37 1.96 0.10 24.52
N ASP A 38 2.22 0.84 25.60
CA ASP A 38 1.35 0.80 26.78
C ASP A 38 1.03 2.22 27.28
N GLY A 39 -0.26 2.55 27.33
CA GLY A 39 -0.69 3.89 27.72
C GLY A 39 -2.09 4.27 27.25
N LYS A 40 -3.12 3.69 27.88
CA LYS A 40 -4.52 4.11 27.78
C LYS A 40 -4.68 5.63 27.99
N LYS A 41 -5.05 6.40 26.94
CA LYS A 41 -5.79 7.66 27.08
C LYS A 41 -6.79 7.85 25.93
N ALA A 42 -8.06 7.87 26.31
CA ALA A 42 -9.19 8.18 25.44
C ALA A 42 -9.09 9.61 24.90
N LEU A 43 -9.21 9.76 23.57
CA LEU A 43 -9.41 11.04 22.91
C LEU A 43 -10.67 10.98 22.03
N LYS A 44 -11.58 11.91 22.28
CA LYS A 44 -12.91 12.02 21.66
C LYS A 44 -12.81 12.33 20.16
N PRO A 45 -13.73 11.84 19.31
CA PRO A 45 -13.74 12.17 17.90
C PRO A 45 -14.24 13.60 17.65
N SER A 46 -13.43 14.37 16.92
CA SER A 46 -13.81 15.68 16.38
C SER A 46 -14.76 15.51 15.19
N ARG A 47 -15.91 16.15 15.30
CA ARG A 47 -17.05 16.19 14.38
C ARG A 47 -16.64 16.77 13.02
N ARG A 48 -16.62 15.95 11.97
CA ARG A 48 -16.61 16.40 10.57
C ARG A 48 -17.83 15.84 9.83
N THR A 49 -18.30 16.64 8.91
CA THR A 49 -19.62 16.65 8.26
C THR A 49 -19.95 15.38 7.49
N SER A 50 -21.22 14.98 7.65
CA SER A 50 -21.94 13.90 6.99
C SER A 50 -21.90 13.99 5.46
N SER A 51 -21.58 12.86 4.82
CA SER A 51 -22.30 12.34 3.65
C SER A 51 -22.05 10.84 3.57
N GLU A 52 -23.05 10.05 3.95
CA GLU A 52 -23.07 8.59 3.79
C GLU A 52 -23.48 8.23 2.36
N PRO A 53 -22.89 7.16 1.79
CA PRO A 53 -23.69 6.15 1.14
C PRO A 53 -23.69 4.92 2.07
N MET A 54 -24.87 4.53 2.56
CA MET A 54 -25.04 3.30 3.31
C MET A 54 -24.72 2.10 2.41
N LEU A 55 -23.48 1.62 2.46
CA LEU A 55 -23.17 0.27 2.01
C LEU A 55 -23.48 -0.63 3.21
N THR A 56 -24.59 -1.34 3.13
CA THR A 56 -24.94 -2.44 4.05
C THR A 56 -23.72 -3.32 4.28
N THR A 57 -23.18 -3.27 5.51
CA THR A 57 -22.18 -4.21 6.01
C THR A 57 -22.79 -5.60 6.01
N GLN A 58 -22.61 -6.30 4.89
CA GLN A 58 -22.75 -7.75 4.82
C GLN A 58 -21.58 -8.35 5.62
N PRO A 59 -21.80 -9.39 6.44
CA PRO A 59 -20.74 -10.03 7.19
C PRO A 59 -19.75 -10.63 6.19
N ASN A 60 -18.49 -10.22 6.27
CA ASN A 60 -17.37 -10.80 5.54
C ASN A 60 -17.43 -12.33 5.64
N PRO A 61 -17.84 -13.07 4.59
CA PRO A 61 -17.57 -14.48 4.55
C PRO A 61 -16.06 -14.57 4.29
N ASN A 62 -15.34 -15.22 5.18
CA ASN A 62 -13.93 -15.52 4.95
C ASN A 62 -13.76 -15.97 3.49
N PRO A 63 -12.89 -15.35 2.69
CA PRO A 63 -12.70 -15.71 1.27
C PRO A 63 -12.07 -17.10 1.08
N PHE A 64 -11.98 -17.88 2.17
CA PHE A 64 -11.54 -19.26 2.24
C PHE A 64 -12.71 -20.24 2.35
N ASP A 65 -13.95 -19.76 2.47
CA ASP A 65 -15.13 -20.60 2.69
C ASP A 65 -16.07 -20.54 1.48
N ASP A 66 -15.61 -21.11 0.37
CA ASP A 66 -16.46 -21.43 -0.76
C ASP A 66 -17.30 -22.69 -0.41
N ASP A 67 -18.38 -22.51 0.35
CA ASP A 67 -19.45 -23.51 0.44
C ASP A 67 -20.19 -23.54 -0.90
N VAL A 68 -19.88 -24.57 -1.70
CA VAL A 68 -20.46 -24.81 -3.02
C VAL A 68 -21.92 -25.24 -2.86
N GLY A 69 -22.82 -24.27 -2.77
CA GLY A 69 -24.26 -24.50 -2.87
C GLY A 69 -24.70 -24.80 -4.31
N LYS A 70 -24.73 -26.08 -4.70
CA LYS A 70 -25.61 -26.55 -5.79
C LYS A 70 -25.99 -28.02 -5.61
N GLY A 71 -27.28 -28.24 -5.33
CA GLY A 71 -27.83 -29.56 -5.03
C GLY A 71 -27.70 -30.57 -6.17
N SER A 72 -27.28 -31.78 -5.82
CA SER A 72 -27.96 -33.05 -6.14
C SER A 72 -27.12 -34.21 -5.57
N SER A 73 -27.65 -34.87 -4.54
CA SER A 73 -27.41 -36.29 -4.22
C SER A 73 -25.98 -36.87 -4.06
N SER A 74 -24.95 -36.08 -3.76
CA SER A 74 -23.59 -36.61 -3.49
C SER A 74 -23.00 -36.23 -2.13
N SER A 75 -23.81 -35.71 -1.20
CA SER A 75 -23.30 -35.10 0.03
C SER A 75 -22.56 -36.07 0.95
N SER A 76 -22.87 -37.37 0.95
CA SER A 76 -22.20 -38.30 1.88
C SER A 76 -20.71 -38.49 1.58
N SER A 77 -20.27 -38.44 0.32
CA SER A 77 -18.85 -38.67 -0.04
C SER A 77 -17.97 -37.45 0.22
N ASN A 78 -18.47 -36.23 0.03
CA ASN A 78 -17.70 -35.00 0.24
C ASN A 78 -17.47 -34.69 1.74
N PHE A 79 -18.44 -35.00 2.61
CA PHE A 79 -18.26 -34.87 4.06
C PHE A 79 -17.28 -35.91 4.63
N LEU A 80 -17.27 -37.13 4.08
CA LEU A 80 -16.32 -38.18 4.45
C LEU A 80 -14.88 -37.84 4.02
N LEU A 81 -14.69 -37.37 2.77
CA LEU A 81 -13.39 -36.91 2.27
C LEU A 81 -12.86 -35.66 2.99
N SER A 82 -13.75 -34.76 3.45
CA SER A 82 -13.35 -33.59 4.25
C SER A 82 -12.89 -33.99 5.64
N SER A 83 -13.54 -34.99 6.25
CA SER A 83 -13.19 -35.49 7.58
C SER A 83 -11.87 -36.26 7.56
N GLU A 84 -11.62 -37.07 6.51
CA GLU A 84 -10.34 -37.72 6.30
C GLU A 84 -9.23 -36.74 5.97
N ARG A 85 -9.47 -35.69 5.16
CA ARG A 85 -8.43 -34.69 4.85
C ARG A 85 -8.04 -33.80 6.03
N LYS A 86 -8.93 -33.62 7.01
CA LYS A 86 -8.62 -32.84 8.23
C LYS A 86 -7.50 -33.46 9.07
N LYS A 87 -7.32 -34.79 9.04
CA LYS A 87 -6.23 -35.46 9.78
C LYS A 87 -4.84 -35.04 9.30
N TYR A 88 -4.73 -34.63 8.03
CA TYR A 88 -3.50 -34.16 7.42
C TYR A 88 -3.17 -32.70 7.71
N LYS A 89 -4.09 -31.93 8.33
CA LYS A 89 -3.88 -30.50 8.60
C LYS A 89 -2.77 -30.25 9.62
N ASN A 90 -2.56 -31.20 10.53
CA ASN A 90 -1.59 -31.11 11.62
C ASN A 90 -0.23 -31.72 11.26
N ASP A 91 0.04 -32.03 9.99
CA ASP A 91 1.32 -32.59 9.51
C ASP A 91 1.82 -33.80 10.35
N PHE A 92 0.89 -34.66 10.79
CA PHE A 92 1.12 -35.84 11.65
C PHE A 92 1.72 -35.57 13.04
N HIS A 93 1.67 -34.33 13.54
CA HIS A 93 2.17 -33.97 14.86
C HIS A 93 1.52 -34.82 15.98
N ASP A 94 0.23 -35.10 15.88
CA ASP A 94 -0.53 -35.89 16.86
C ASP A 94 -0.27 -37.41 16.74
N SER A 95 0.34 -37.85 15.64
CA SER A 95 0.60 -39.27 15.33
C SER A 95 2.09 -39.63 15.46
N GLY A 96 2.88 -38.76 16.10
CA GLY A 96 4.30 -39.00 16.34
C GLY A 96 5.21 -38.74 15.15
N GLY A 97 4.77 -37.98 14.15
CA GLY A 97 5.58 -37.63 12.99
C GLY A 97 5.35 -38.50 11.76
N ILE A 98 6.00 -38.12 10.66
CA ILE A 98 5.89 -38.73 9.33
C ILE A 98 6.48 -40.15 9.30
N GLU A 99 7.53 -40.41 10.08
CA GLU A 99 8.21 -41.71 10.18
C GLU A 99 7.33 -42.82 10.76
N ASN A 100 6.27 -42.46 11.50
CA ASN A 100 5.35 -43.40 12.13
C ASN A 100 4.11 -43.69 11.28
N GLN A 101 4.09 -43.25 10.01
CA GLN A 101 2.97 -43.43 9.07
C GLN A 101 3.24 -44.53 8.03
N SER A 102 2.17 -45.13 7.53
CA SER A 102 2.25 -46.08 6.41
C SER A 102 2.49 -45.35 5.09
N VAL A 103 3.07 -46.05 4.11
CA VAL A 103 3.33 -45.49 2.77
C VAL A 103 2.06 -44.94 2.12
N GLN A 104 0.94 -45.66 2.24
CA GLN A 104 -0.36 -45.22 1.71
C GLN A 104 -0.84 -43.91 2.35
N GLU A 105 -0.58 -43.71 3.64
CA GLU A 105 -0.96 -42.48 4.33
C GLU A 105 -0.09 -41.29 3.88
N LEU A 106 1.19 -41.55 3.59
CA LEU A 106 2.10 -40.54 3.02
C LEU A 106 1.74 -40.14 1.60
N GLU A 107 1.29 -41.09 0.76
CA GLU A 107 0.79 -40.82 -0.57
C GLU A 107 -0.45 -39.91 -0.52
N ASN A 108 -1.43 -40.24 0.34
CA ASN A 108 -2.62 -39.42 0.54
C ASN A 108 -2.28 -38.01 1.07
N TYR A 109 -1.33 -37.91 2.00
CA TYR A 109 -0.83 -36.62 2.49
C TYR A 109 -0.17 -35.79 1.40
N ALA A 110 0.63 -36.41 0.53
CA ALA A 110 1.25 -35.71 -0.60
C ALA A 110 0.19 -35.15 -1.57
N VAL A 111 -0.85 -35.94 -1.89
CA VAL A 111 -1.99 -35.46 -2.69
C VAL A 111 -2.70 -34.31 -1.98
N TYR A 112 -3.01 -34.44 -0.69
CA TYR A 112 -3.64 -33.39 0.10
C TYR A 112 -2.84 -32.08 0.09
N LYS A 113 -1.52 -32.15 0.35
CA LYS A 113 -0.66 -30.98 0.39
C LYS A 113 -0.53 -30.33 -1.00
N ALA A 114 -0.49 -31.13 -2.05
CA ALA A 114 -0.51 -30.64 -3.43
C ALA A 114 -1.82 -29.92 -3.77
N GLU A 115 -2.98 -30.46 -3.36
CA GLU A 115 -4.28 -29.81 -3.53
C GLU A 115 -4.36 -28.47 -2.79
N GLU A 116 -3.97 -28.42 -1.51
CA GLU A 116 -3.99 -27.18 -0.73
C GLU A 116 -3.06 -26.12 -1.32
N ASN A 117 -1.85 -26.51 -1.72
CA ASN A 117 -0.92 -25.60 -2.39
C ASN A 117 -1.49 -25.10 -3.72
N THR A 118 -2.13 -25.97 -4.50
CA THR A 118 -2.75 -25.60 -5.78
C THR A 118 -3.89 -24.60 -5.57
N LYS A 119 -4.74 -24.80 -4.56
CA LYS A 119 -5.79 -23.83 -4.20
C LYS A 119 -5.20 -22.48 -3.80
N MET A 120 -4.16 -22.48 -2.97
CA MET A 120 -3.48 -21.24 -2.56
C MET A 120 -2.90 -20.50 -3.76
N VAL A 121 -2.20 -21.20 -4.66
CA VAL A 121 -1.63 -20.61 -5.88
C VAL A 121 -2.74 -20.07 -6.80
N ASN A 122 -3.87 -20.79 -6.92
CA ASN A 122 -5.02 -20.32 -7.69
C ASN A 122 -5.61 -19.02 -7.11
N ASN A 123 -5.73 -18.94 -5.78
CA ASN A 123 -6.17 -17.71 -5.11
C ASN A 123 -5.20 -16.54 -5.35
N CYS A 124 -3.89 -16.77 -5.26
CA CYS A 124 -2.89 -15.76 -5.60
C CYS A 124 -3.01 -15.29 -7.05
N LEU A 125 -3.27 -16.22 -7.98
CA LEU A 125 -3.49 -15.89 -9.38
C LEU A 125 -4.72 -14.97 -9.52
N LYS A 126 -5.86 -15.35 -8.94
CA LYS A 126 -7.09 -14.55 -8.99
C LYS A 126 -6.86 -13.12 -8.48
N ILE A 127 -6.21 -12.96 -7.33
CA ILE A 127 -5.87 -11.63 -6.78
C ILE A 127 -4.97 -10.83 -7.74
N ALA A 128 -3.98 -11.49 -8.35
CA ALA A 128 -3.10 -10.82 -9.31
C ALA A 128 -3.84 -10.36 -10.57
N GLU A 129 -4.84 -11.13 -11.02
CA GLU A 129 -5.70 -10.75 -12.14
C GLU A 129 -6.62 -9.58 -11.81
N ASP A 130 -7.22 -9.58 -10.62
CA ASP A 130 -8.05 -8.47 -10.13
C ASP A 130 -7.23 -7.18 -10.05
N ILE A 131 -6.01 -7.24 -9.50
CA ILE A 131 -5.08 -6.09 -9.44
C ILE A 131 -4.77 -5.58 -10.85
N ARG A 132 -4.52 -6.48 -11.81
CA ARG A 132 -4.22 -6.12 -13.20
C ARG A 132 -5.40 -5.41 -13.86
N GLU A 133 -6.62 -5.91 -13.64
CA GLU A 133 -7.84 -5.31 -14.18
C GLU A 133 -8.07 -3.90 -13.60
N ASP A 134 -7.98 -3.77 -12.27
CA ASP A 134 -8.21 -2.50 -11.59
C ASP A 134 -7.14 -1.47 -11.95
N ALA A 135 -5.86 -1.86 -12.03
CA ALA A 135 -4.79 -0.98 -12.49
C ALA A 135 -5.04 -0.46 -13.92
N THR A 136 -5.60 -1.31 -14.79
CA THR A 136 -5.94 -0.91 -16.17
C THR A 136 -7.07 0.12 -16.18
N LYS A 137 -8.12 -0.07 -15.36
CA LYS A 137 -9.20 0.92 -15.19
C LYS A 137 -8.68 2.24 -14.63
N THR A 138 -7.79 2.18 -13.64
CA THR A 138 -7.13 3.36 -13.08
C THR A 138 -6.30 4.09 -14.13
N LEU A 139 -5.54 3.37 -14.96
CA LEU A 139 -4.72 3.96 -16.03
C LEU A 139 -5.58 4.74 -17.05
N VAL A 140 -6.71 4.17 -17.47
CA VAL A 140 -7.66 4.84 -18.37
C VAL A 140 -8.23 6.11 -17.73
N THR A 141 -8.63 6.01 -16.45
CA THR A 141 -9.18 7.15 -15.71
C THR A 141 -8.16 8.27 -15.57
N LEU A 142 -6.91 7.94 -15.21
CA LEU A 142 -5.81 8.92 -15.12
C LEU A 142 -5.54 9.58 -16.47
N HIS A 143 -5.56 8.81 -17.56
CA HIS A 143 -5.39 9.37 -18.89
C HIS A 143 -6.49 10.38 -19.24
N GLN A 144 -7.75 10.03 -18.99
CA GLN A 144 -8.89 10.93 -19.22
C GLN A 144 -8.80 12.19 -18.35
N GLN A 145 -8.44 12.05 -17.07
CA GLN A 145 -8.23 13.19 -16.17
C GLN A 145 -7.08 14.09 -16.66
N GLY A 146 -5.96 13.51 -17.08
CA GLY A 146 -4.84 14.25 -17.65
C GLY A 146 -5.26 15.09 -18.87
N GLN A 147 -6.03 14.51 -19.78
CA GLN A 147 -6.57 15.27 -20.92
C GLN A 147 -7.51 16.40 -20.49
N GLN A 148 -8.34 16.20 -19.47
CA GLN A 148 -9.19 17.25 -18.93
C GLN A 148 -8.38 18.42 -18.38
N ILE A 149 -7.32 18.13 -17.59
CA ILE A 149 -6.41 19.15 -17.06
C ILE A 149 -5.78 19.96 -18.20
N THR A 150 -5.29 19.30 -19.26
CA THR A 150 -4.72 19.99 -20.42
C THR A 150 -5.72 20.93 -21.08
N ARG A 151 -6.97 20.49 -21.28
CA ARG A 151 -8.03 21.33 -21.86
C ARG A 151 -8.33 22.53 -20.95
N THR A 152 -8.47 22.30 -19.65
CA THR A 152 -8.73 23.38 -18.68
C THR A 152 -7.58 24.39 -18.64
N HIS A 153 -6.32 23.93 -18.72
CA HIS A 153 -5.16 24.81 -18.77
C HIS A 153 -5.16 25.68 -20.04
N MET A 154 -5.46 25.11 -21.21
CA MET A 154 -5.57 25.88 -22.46
C MET A 154 -6.65 26.96 -22.35
N ASN A 155 -7.84 26.58 -21.88
CA ASN A 155 -8.93 27.54 -21.70
C ASN A 155 -8.58 28.67 -20.72
N ALA A 156 -7.87 28.35 -19.63
CA ALA A 156 -7.43 29.36 -18.67
C ALA A 156 -6.41 30.33 -19.27
N ALA A 157 -5.48 29.83 -20.08
CA ALA A 157 -4.50 30.67 -20.79
C ALA A 157 -5.17 31.59 -21.82
N ASP A 158 -6.19 31.10 -22.53
CA ASP A 158 -6.97 31.91 -23.48
C ASP A 158 -7.69 33.05 -22.76
N ILE A 159 -8.32 32.77 -21.61
CA ILE A 159 -8.99 33.77 -20.78
C ILE A 159 -7.99 34.82 -20.26
N ASP A 160 -6.83 34.42 -19.78
CA ASP A 160 -5.80 35.33 -19.28
C ASP A 160 -5.31 36.30 -20.38
N HIS A 161 -5.12 35.77 -21.59
CA HIS A 161 -4.75 36.57 -22.75
C HIS A 161 -5.87 37.56 -23.14
N ASP A 162 -7.12 37.12 -23.15
CA ASP A 162 -8.27 37.99 -23.46
C ASP A 162 -8.46 39.09 -22.43
N LEU A 163 -8.35 38.77 -21.14
CA LEU A 163 -8.36 39.77 -20.07
C LEU A 163 -7.23 40.79 -20.26
N SER A 164 -6.01 40.33 -20.52
CA SER A 164 -4.85 41.21 -20.75
C SER A 164 -5.10 42.19 -21.91
N ARG A 165 -5.73 41.74 -22.99
CA ARG A 165 -6.09 42.59 -24.14
C ARG A 165 -7.16 43.62 -23.78
N VAL A 166 -8.21 43.21 -23.07
CA VAL A 166 -9.28 44.10 -22.62
C VAL A 166 -8.73 45.17 -21.68
N TRP A 167 -7.90 44.76 -20.70
CA TRP A 167 -7.25 45.68 -19.76
C TRP A 167 -6.35 46.70 -20.47
N LEU A 168 -5.51 46.26 -21.42
CA LEU A 168 -4.65 47.17 -22.20
C LEU A 168 -5.47 48.18 -23.02
N SER A 169 -6.55 47.75 -23.65
CA SER A 169 -7.44 48.63 -24.42
C SER A 169 -8.13 49.65 -23.52
N LEU A 170 -8.69 49.22 -22.39
CA LEU A 170 -9.32 50.12 -21.41
C LEU A 170 -8.34 51.16 -20.88
N PHE A 171 -7.13 50.73 -20.51
CA PHE A 171 -6.10 51.63 -20.00
C PHE A 171 -5.65 52.67 -21.05
N THR A 172 -5.52 52.24 -22.31
CA THR A 172 -5.16 53.13 -23.41
C THR A 172 -6.26 54.16 -23.67
N ASN A 173 -7.52 53.73 -23.76
CA ASN A 173 -8.67 54.62 -23.94
C ASN A 173 -8.81 55.62 -22.78
N LEU A 174 -8.66 55.16 -21.53
CA LEU A 174 -8.69 56.05 -20.37
C LEU A 174 -7.55 57.09 -20.41
N ARG A 175 -6.35 56.68 -20.82
CA ARG A 175 -5.22 57.61 -21.02
C ARG A 175 -5.48 58.64 -22.11
N CYS A 176 -6.13 58.27 -23.21
CA CYS A 176 -6.51 59.22 -24.26
C CYS A 176 -7.56 60.21 -23.75
N LEU A 177 -8.60 59.73 -23.07
CA LEU A 177 -9.63 60.59 -22.48
C LEU A 177 -9.07 61.60 -21.47
N LEU A 178 -8.09 61.19 -20.63
CA LEU A 178 -7.41 62.12 -19.72
C LEU A 178 -6.53 63.14 -20.45
N ARG A 179 -5.99 62.82 -21.63
CA ARG A 179 -5.14 63.71 -22.42
C ARG A 179 -5.96 64.74 -23.19
N ASP A 180 -7.11 64.35 -23.72
CA ASP A 180 -7.95 65.20 -24.56
C ASP A 180 -8.95 66.05 -23.75
N GLY A 181 -9.06 65.79 -22.43
CA GLY A 181 -9.97 66.47 -21.49
C GLY A 181 -9.35 67.57 -20.62
N LEU A 182 -8.12 68.02 -20.92
CA LEU A 182 -7.41 69.12 -20.24
C LEU A 182 -6.88 70.12 -21.28
#